data_AF-T1AU22-F1
#
_entry.id   AF-T1AU22-F1
#
_cell.length_a   1.000
_cell.length_b   1.000
_cell.length_c   1.000
_cell.angle_alpha   90.00
_cell.angle_beta   90.00
_cell.angle_gamma   90.00
#
_symmetry.space_group_name_H-M   'P 1'
#
loop_
_entity.id
_entity.type
_entity.pdbx_description
1 polymer ?
#
loop_
_entity_poly.entity_id
_entity_poly.type
_entity_poly.pdbx_seq_one_letter_code
_entity_poly.pdbx_strand_id
1 'polypeptide(L)'
;MGWSPLAEMQEGWDAERLAQSLVPERDGPDREWHHYAQSLVAGALERLWLSGSAQTGGFVDALTQFSNADLAALIAGHPCQSLFEEGAQRMLASVRGIVGTYLAPYRFLDRAIGAEGFSIRKWVTRPPSPDWLFLTYRDDQAVLLRPLLAAWLDLAVGAILASEPDPLRRVWIVLDELGALGTVPVLADALTRGRKYGLVCLAGVQTLRQLYRHYGRDGAMILLSCFGSLLVLRTQEAETAEHLSRELGEREMIQRELGFGRGGATHSDRR
;
A
#
# COMPACT_ATOMS: atom_id res chain seq x y z
N MET A 1 20.03 -5.82 -6.83
CA MET A 1 19.90 -5.72 -5.36
C MET A 1 18.76 -6.64 -4.97
N GLY A 2 18.90 -7.46 -3.94
CA GLY A 2 17.77 -8.28 -3.49
C GLY A 2 17.29 -7.80 -2.13
N TRP A 3 15.97 -7.76 -2.00
CA TRP A 3 15.26 -7.30 -0.81
C TRP A 3 14.93 -8.49 0.09
N SER A 4 14.93 -8.26 1.40
CA SER A 4 14.56 -9.24 2.41
C SER A 4 13.71 -8.58 3.48
N PRO A 5 12.63 -9.22 3.97
CA PRO A 5 11.91 -8.73 5.15
C PRO A 5 12.83 -8.51 6.36
N LEU A 6 13.85 -9.36 6.51
CA LEU A 6 14.81 -9.28 7.61
C LEU A 6 15.69 -8.02 7.53
N ALA A 7 15.87 -7.44 6.35
CA ALA A 7 16.69 -6.23 6.17
C ALA A 7 16.01 -4.95 6.68
N GLU A 8 14.69 -4.98 6.88
CA GLU A 8 13.91 -3.85 7.39
C GLU A 8 13.88 -3.78 8.92
N MET A 9 14.24 -4.88 9.58
CA MET A 9 14.37 -4.99 11.03
C MET A 9 15.59 -4.20 11.53
N GLN A 10 15.39 -3.40 12.56
CA GLN A 10 16.46 -2.74 13.34
C GLN A 10 16.41 -3.17 14.79
N GLU A 11 15.19 -3.31 15.33
CA GLU A 11 14.91 -3.68 16.71
C GLU A 11 13.81 -4.75 16.75
N GLY A 12 13.68 -5.47 17.86
CA GLY A 12 12.71 -6.58 17.98
C GLY A 12 11.25 -6.15 17.72
N TRP A 13 10.86 -4.95 18.17
CA TRP A 13 9.52 -4.41 17.97
C TRP A 13 9.20 -4.01 16.52
N ASP A 14 10.19 -3.94 15.64
CA ASP A 14 9.93 -3.72 14.21
C ASP A 14 9.14 -4.90 13.61
N ALA A 15 9.20 -6.09 14.22
CA ALA A 15 8.54 -7.29 13.70
C ALA A 15 7.02 -7.15 13.60
N GLU A 16 6.38 -6.52 14.59
CA GLU A 16 4.92 -6.27 14.58
C GLU A 16 4.53 -5.34 13.44
N ARG A 17 5.26 -4.24 13.30
CA ARG A 17 5.03 -3.26 12.24
C ARG A 17 5.24 -3.89 10.86
N LEU A 18 6.33 -4.64 10.69
CA LEU A 18 6.58 -5.36 9.45
C LEU A 18 5.45 -6.33 9.14
N ALA A 19 5.00 -7.12 10.11
CA ALA A 19 3.93 -8.08 9.91
C ALA A 19 2.62 -7.43 9.43
N GLN A 20 2.30 -6.23 9.91
CA GLN A 20 1.16 -5.44 9.41
C GLN A 20 1.34 -5.01 7.96
N SER A 21 2.56 -4.68 7.53
CA SER A 21 2.86 -4.39 6.12
C SER A 21 2.74 -5.64 5.24
N LEU A 22 3.23 -6.80 5.71
CA LEU A 22 3.20 -8.06 4.94
C LEU A 22 1.79 -8.65 4.85
N VAL A 23 1.01 -8.54 5.92
CA VAL A 23 -0.37 -9.04 6.03
C VAL A 23 -1.27 -7.84 6.37
N PRO A 24 -1.87 -7.18 5.36
CA PRO A 24 -2.66 -5.96 5.58
C PRO A 24 -3.89 -6.24 6.42
N GLU A 25 -4.30 -5.26 7.23
CA GLU A 25 -5.55 -5.32 7.99
C GLU A 25 -6.78 -5.43 7.09
N ARG A 26 -7.84 -6.02 7.62
CA ARG A 26 -9.17 -6.09 6.99
C ARG A 26 -10.21 -5.58 7.98
N ASP A 27 -11.22 -4.93 7.43
CA ASP A 27 -12.42 -4.56 8.20
C ASP A 27 -13.39 -5.74 8.34
N GLY A 28 -14.23 -5.68 9.37
CA GLY A 28 -15.31 -6.65 9.57
C GLY A 28 -14.87 -7.96 10.23
N PRO A 29 -15.59 -9.08 9.97
CA PRO A 29 -15.42 -10.34 10.70
C PRO A 29 -14.04 -10.99 10.49
N ASP A 30 -13.33 -10.63 9.41
CA ASP A 30 -12.02 -11.19 9.09
C ASP A 30 -10.85 -10.50 9.82
N ARG A 31 -11.12 -9.37 10.50
CA ARG A 31 -10.09 -8.55 11.17
C ARG A 31 -9.30 -9.33 12.21
N GLU A 32 -9.98 -10.11 13.03
CA GLU A 32 -9.36 -10.88 14.12
C GLU A 32 -8.41 -11.94 13.57
N TRP A 33 -8.80 -12.62 12.49
CA TRP A 33 -7.98 -13.63 11.82
C TRP A 33 -6.72 -13.04 11.21
N HIS A 34 -6.82 -11.85 10.63
CA HIS A 34 -5.68 -11.08 10.14
C HIS A 34 -4.72 -10.68 11.27
N HIS A 35 -5.25 -10.26 12.42
CA HIS A 35 -4.43 -9.93 13.59
C HIS A 35 -3.63 -11.13 14.12
N TYR A 36 -4.25 -12.32 14.17
CA TYR A 36 -3.53 -13.54 14.53
C TYR A 36 -2.46 -13.93 13.49
N ALA A 37 -2.74 -13.72 12.19
CA ALA A 37 -1.76 -13.93 11.13
C ALA A 37 -0.57 -12.97 11.25
N GLN A 38 -0.81 -11.70 11.52
CA GLN A 38 0.23 -10.71 11.81
C GLN A 38 1.06 -11.13 13.04
N SER A 39 0.41 -11.55 14.12
CA SER A 39 1.09 -12.03 15.34
C SER A 39 2.00 -13.24 15.07
N LEU A 40 1.57 -14.18 14.22
CA LEU A 40 2.39 -15.33 13.82
C LEU A 40 3.59 -14.91 12.97
N VAL A 41 3.36 -14.04 11.97
CA VAL A 41 4.42 -13.51 11.09
C VAL A 41 5.45 -12.73 11.90
N ALA A 42 5.01 -11.87 12.83
CA ALA A 42 5.87 -11.08 13.71
C ALA A 42 6.74 -12.00 14.58
N GLY A 43 6.14 -12.98 15.26
CA GLY A 43 6.88 -13.90 16.12
C GLY A 43 7.93 -14.73 15.34
N ALA A 44 7.58 -15.23 14.15
CA ALA A 44 8.54 -15.93 13.30
C ALA A 44 9.67 -14.99 12.82
N LEU A 45 9.32 -13.78 12.39
CA LEU A 45 10.28 -12.79 11.91
C LEU A 45 11.28 -12.38 13.00
N GLU A 46 10.78 -12.07 14.21
CA GLU A 46 11.60 -11.70 15.36
C GLU A 46 12.57 -12.83 15.73
N ARG A 47 12.07 -14.07 15.88
CA ARG A 47 12.87 -15.23 16.28
C ARG A 47 13.96 -15.55 15.27
N LEU A 48 13.63 -15.50 13.99
CA LEU A 48 14.59 -15.70 12.91
C LEU A 48 15.61 -14.57 12.87
N TRP A 49 15.19 -13.31 13.02
CA TRP A 49 16.10 -12.18 13.05
C TRP A 49 17.09 -12.26 14.22
N LEU A 50 16.61 -12.58 15.43
CA LEU A 50 17.45 -12.77 16.62
C LEU A 50 18.46 -13.93 16.49
N SER A 51 18.22 -14.90 15.61
CA SER A 51 19.20 -15.95 15.31
C SER A 51 20.47 -15.45 14.62
N GLY A 52 20.44 -14.23 14.07
CA GLY A 52 21.58 -13.56 13.43
C GLY A 52 22.05 -14.15 12.09
N SER A 53 21.46 -15.25 11.63
CA SER A 53 21.85 -15.94 10.38
C SER A 53 20.66 -16.28 9.48
N ALA A 54 19.46 -15.78 9.81
CA ALA A 54 18.29 -16.03 9.01
C ALA A 54 18.37 -15.39 7.63
N GLN A 55 17.79 -16.09 6.66
CA GLN A 55 17.66 -15.66 5.27
C GLN A 55 16.18 -15.64 4.88
N THR A 56 15.87 -14.94 3.79
CA THR A 56 14.51 -14.84 3.23
C THR A 56 13.90 -16.23 3.00
N GLY A 57 14.69 -17.20 2.54
CA GLY A 57 14.25 -18.57 2.38
C GLY A 57 13.77 -19.20 3.68
N GLY A 58 14.54 -19.07 4.75
CA GLY A 58 14.18 -19.60 6.08
C GLY A 58 12.93 -18.95 6.66
N PHE A 59 12.75 -17.64 6.44
CA PHE A 59 11.53 -16.92 6.81
C PHE A 59 10.29 -17.44 6.08
N VAL A 60 10.38 -17.58 4.75
CA VAL A 60 9.26 -18.09 3.94
C VAL A 60 8.96 -19.54 4.30
N ASP A 61 9.96 -20.39 4.47
CA ASP A 61 9.78 -21.81 4.80
C ASP A 61 9.19 -22.01 6.20
N ALA A 62 9.62 -21.21 7.19
CA ALA A 62 9.06 -21.24 8.54
C ALA A 62 7.54 -21.04 8.54
N LEU A 63 7.05 -20.09 7.73
CA LEU A 63 5.65 -19.71 7.72
C LEU A 63 4.80 -20.54 6.74
N THR A 64 5.41 -21.18 5.74
CA THR A 64 4.67 -21.88 4.67
C THR A 64 4.90 -23.39 4.63
N GLN A 65 5.99 -23.90 5.18
CA GLN A 65 6.41 -25.31 5.04
C GLN A 65 6.64 -26.03 6.37
N PHE A 66 7.05 -25.32 7.44
CA PHE A 66 7.30 -25.97 8.73
C PHE A 66 6.05 -26.67 9.26
N SER A 67 6.25 -27.81 9.90
CA SER A 67 5.19 -28.48 10.66
C SER A 67 4.71 -27.58 11.80
N ASN A 68 3.53 -27.86 12.36
CA ASN A 68 3.06 -27.11 13.52
C ASN A 68 4.00 -27.27 14.73
N ALA A 69 4.65 -28.43 14.87
CA ALA A 69 5.61 -28.68 15.94
C ALA A 69 6.88 -27.84 15.76
N ASP A 70 7.44 -27.78 14.55
CA ASP A 70 8.66 -27.01 14.27
C ASP A 70 8.40 -25.51 14.41
N LEU A 71 7.23 -25.05 13.93
CA LEU A 71 6.84 -23.64 14.07
C LEU A 71 6.58 -23.26 15.52
N ALA A 72 5.93 -24.13 16.31
CA ALA A 72 5.76 -23.93 17.76
C ALA A 72 7.11 -23.84 18.49
N ALA A 73 8.08 -24.68 18.10
CA ALA A 73 9.43 -24.65 18.65
C ALA A 73 10.16 -23.34 18.29
N LEU A 74 10.02 -22.86 17.05
CA LEU A 74 10.61 -21.59 16.60
C LEU A 74 10.12 -20.40 17.42
N ILE A 75 8.81 -20.35 17.73
CA ILE A 75 8.19 -19.24 18.45
C ILE A 75 8.08 -19.47 19.96
N ALA A 76 8.72 -20.50 20.51
CA ALA A 76 8.62 -20.84 21.92
C ALA A 76 8.96 -19.64 22.82
N GLY A 77 8.07 -19.34 23.77
CA GLY A 77 8.17 -18.20 24.67
C GLY A 77 7.78 -16.84 24.06
N HIS A 78 7.34 -16.79 22.80
CA HIS A 78 6.74 -15.58 22.22
C HIS A 78 5.23 -15.53 22.56
N PRO A 79 4.61 -14.35 22.75
CA PRO A 79 3.18 -14.25 23.07
C PRO A 79 2.24 -15.01 22.13
N CYS A 80 2.58 -15.14 20.84
CA CYS A 80 1.78 -15.89 19.88
C CYS A 80 1.93 -17.42 19.96
N GLN A 81 2.70 -17.95 20.91
CA GLN A 81 2.78 -19.40 21.20
C GLN A 81 1.40 -19.98 21.57
N SER A 82 0.49 -19.19 22.13
CA SER A 82 -0.88 -19.60 22.46
C SER A 82 -1.66 -20.14 21.27
N LEU A 83 -1.30 -19.76 20.03
CA LEU A 83 -1.89 -20.29 18.79
C LEU A 83 -1.65 -21.80 18.61
N PHE A 84 -0.73 -22.39 19.37
CA PHE A 84 -0.31 -23.79 19.28
C PHE A 84 -0.78 -24.63 20.48
N GLU A 85 -1.62 -24.07 21.36
CA GLU A 85 -2.21 -24.79 22.47
C GLU A 85 -3.19 -25.90 22.01
N GLU A 86 -3.39 -26.90 22.85
CA GLU A 86 -4.38 -27.94 22.60
C GLU A 86 -5.78 -27.35 22.47
N GLY A 87 -6.43 -27.57 21.33
CA GLY A 87 -7.76 -27.03 21.00
C GLY A 87 -7.74 -25.89 19.99
N ALA A 88 -6.58 -25.25 19.75
CA ALA A 88 -6.43 -24.14 18.81
C ALA A 88 -6.21 -24.59 17.34
N GLN A 89 -6.24 -25.89 17.02
CA GLN A 89 -5.79 -26.40 15.71
C GLN A 89 -6.60 -25.85 14.51
N ARG A 90 -7.92 -25.64 14.68
CA ARG A 90 -8.76 -25.04 13.63
C ARG A 90 -8.40 -23.58 13.40
N MET A 91 -8.17 -22.85 14.49
CA MET A 91 -7.76 -21.45 14.42
C MET A 91 -6.40 -21.31 13.74
N LEU A 92 -5.42 -22.10 14.16
CA LEU A 92 -4.08 -22.14 13.57
C LEU A 92 -4.13 -22.47 12.06
N ALA A 93 -4.96 -23.41 11.63
CA ALA A 93 -5.13 -23.74 10.23
C ALA A 93 -5.63 -22.54 9.40
N SER A 94 -6.64 -21.80 9.90
CA SER A 94 -7.13 -20.58 9.27
C SER A 94 -6.06 -19.49 9.19
N VAL A 95 -5.35 -19.26 10.31
CA VAL A 95 -4.26 -18.27 10.41
C VAL A 95 -3.16 -18.57 9.40
N ARG A 96 -2.72 -19.84 9.32
CA ARG A 96 -1.71 -20.27 8.34
C ARG A 96 -2.19 -20.15 6.89
N GLY A 97 -3.48 -20.33 6.62
CA GLY A 97 -4.06 -20.10 5.30
C GLY A 97 -3.98 -18.63 4.85
N ILE A 98 -4.23 -17.70 5.78
CA ILE A 98 -4.07 -16.25 5.54
C ILE A 98 -2.60 -15.93 5.26
N VAL A 99 -1.69 -16.39 6.12
CA VAL A 99 -0.24 -16.19 5.94
C VAL A 99 0.24 -16.74 4.60
N GLY A 100 -0.17 -17.95 4.23
CA GLY A 100 0.19 -18.57 2.95
C GLY A 100 -0.31 -17.77 1.74
N THR A 101 -1.46 -17.11 1.86
CA THR A 101 -2.01 -16.24 0.79
C THR A 101 -1.15 -15.00 0.57
N TYR A 102 -0.77 -14.30 1.64
CA TYR A 102 0.00 -13.05 1.54
C TYR A 102 1.49 -13.28 1.31
N LEU A 103 2.05 -14.42 1.76
CA LEU A 103 3.45 -14.80 1.51
C LEU A 103 3.66 -15.53 0.17
N ALA A 104 2.61 -15.83 -0.58
CA ALA A 104 2.72 -16.49 -1.89
C ALA A 104 3.72 -15.84 -2.88
N PRO A 105 3.84 -14.50 -3.00
CA PRO A 105 4.88 -13.90 -3.85
C PRO A 105 6.30 -13.97 -3.29
N TYR A 106 6.48 -14.17 -1.97
CA TYR A 106 7.78 -14.10 -1.31
C TYR A 106 8.68 -15.31 -1.65
N ARG A 107 8.09 -16.42 -2.10
CA ARG A 107 8.84 -17.59 -2.61
C ARG A 107 9.70 -17.29 -3.84
N PHE A 108 9.45 -16.18 -4.53
CA PHE A 108 10.19 -15.74 -5.71
C PHE A 108 11.28 -14.72 -5.40
N LEU A 109 11.41 -14.31 -4.13
CA LEU A 109 12.53 -13.48 -3.69
C LEU A 109 13.82 -14.31 -3.67
N ASP A 110 14.96 -13.61 -3.72
CA ASP A 110 16.25 -14.26 -3.54
C ASP A 110 16.34 -14.84 -2.12
N ARG A 111 16.37 -16.17 -2.06
CA ARG A 111 16.26 -16.93 -0.82
C ARG A 111 17.51 -16.81 0.05
N ALA A 112 18.66 -16.46 -0.52
CA ALA A 112 19.94 -16.41 0.17
C ALA A 112 20.18 -15.10 0.93
N ILE A 113 19.33 -14.09 0.73
CA ILE A 113 19.51 -12.76 1.31
C ILE A 113 18.89 -12.69 2.71
N GLY A 114 19.68 -12.24 3.68
CA GLY A 114 19.29 -12.02 5.07
C GLY A 114 19.10 -10.55 5.42
N ALA A 115 19.50 -10.18 6.64
CA ALA A 115 19.37 -8.82 7.18
C ALA A 115 20.32 -7.80 6.51
N GLU A 116 21.35 -8.28 5.82
CA GLU A 116 22.29 -7.49 5.02
C GLU A 116 21.74 -7.06 3.65
N GLY A 117 20.54 -7.53 3.30
CA GLY A 117 19.87 -7.20 2.05
C GLY A 117 19.51 -5.73 1.86
N PHE A 118 18.91 -5.44 0.71
CA PHE A 118 18.34 -4.11 0.44
C PHE A 118 17.18 -3.82 1.39
N SER A 119 17.18 -2.62 2.00
CA SER A 119 16.12 -2.12 2.86
C SER A 119 15.49 -0.87 2.25
N ILE A 120 14.18 -0.93 2.03
CA ILE A 120 13.34 0.17 1.59
C ILE A 120 13.32 1.25 2.67
N ARG A 121 13.21 0.87 3.95
CA ARG A 121 13.25 1.83 5.07
C ARG A 121 14.52 2.67 5.01
N LYS A 122 15.69 2.03 4.94
CA LYS A 122 17.00 2.72 4.85
C LYS A 122 17.13 3.53 3.56
N TRP A 123 16.60 3.02 2.45
CA TRP A 123 16.64 3.71 1.16
C TRP A 123 15.81 5.01 1.15
N VAL A 124 14.63 5.00 1.76
CA VAL A 124 13.74 6.16 1.78
C VAL A 124 14.19 7.23 2.77
N THR A 125 14.81 6.83 3.90
CA THR A 125 15.22 7.77 4.96
C THR A 125 16.65 8.30 4.81
N ARG A 126 17.39 7.85 3.79
CA ARG A 126 18.72 8.36 3.50
C ARG A 126 18.68 9.84 3.10
N PRO A 127 19.83 10.55 3.11
CA PRO A 127 19.90 11.93 2.65
C PRO A 127 19.30 12.12 1.24
N PRO A 128 18.67 13.28 0.96
CA PRO A 128 18.06 13.56 -0.34
C PRO A 128 19.02 13.28 -1.50
N SER A 129 18.55 12.52 -2.49
CA SER A 129 19.31 12.13 -3.68
C SER A 129 18.37 12.10 -4.91
N PRO A 130 18.89 12.25 -6.14
CA PRO A 130 18.10 12.19 -7.37
C PRO A 130 17.75 10.75 -7.82
N ASP A 131 18.08 9.76 -7.00
CA ASP A 131 17.89 8.34 -7.28
C ASP A 131 16.40 7.93 -7.24
N TRP A 132 16.07 6.92 -8.04
CA TRP A 132 14.72 6.34 -8.09
C TRP A 132 14.74 4.86 -7.72
N LEU A 133 13.75 4.43 -6.94
CA LEU A 133 13.44 3.03 -6.70
C LEU A 133 12.30 2.61 -7.63
N PHE A 134 12.58 1.73 -8.58
CA PHE A 134 11.59 1.23 -9.51
C PHE A 134 11.02 -0.10 -9.03
N LEU A 135 9.71 -0.15 -8.80
CA LEU A 135 8.97 -1.37 -8.45
C LEU A 135 8.31 -1.91 -9.73
N THR A 136 9.07 -2.68 -10.51
CA THR A 136 8.62 -3.17 -11.81
C THR A 136 7.97 -4.54 -11.70
N TYR A 137 6.89 -4.76 -12.44
CA TYR A 137 6.27 -6.06 -12.64
C TYR A 137 5.73 -6.17 -14.07
N ARG A 138 5.42 -7.39 -14.51
CA ARG A 138 4.66 -7.62 -15.74
C ARG A 138 3.18 -7.77 -15.40
N ASP A 139 2.29 -7.37 -16.31
CA ASP A 139 0.84 -7.42 -16.08
C ASP A 139 0.33 -8.83 -15.75
N ASP A 140 0.92 -9.87 -16.34
CA ASP A 140 0.61 -11.27 -16.05
C ASP A 140 1.03 -11.71 -14.63
N GLN A 141 1.86 -10.93 -13.95
CA GLN A 141 2.32 -11.16 -12.58
C GLN A 141 1.62 -10.25 -11.56
N ALA A 142 0.89 -9.23 -12.01
CA ALA A 142 0.35 -8.17 -11.14
C ALA A 142 -0.51 -8.73 -9.99
N VAL A 143 -1.40 -9.68 -10.28
CA VAL A 143 -2.28 -10.29 -9.26
C VAL A 143 -1.48 -10.99 -8.16
N LEU A 144 -0.42 -11.71 -8.54
CA LEU A 144 0.43 -12.45 -7.62
C LEU A 144 1.32 -11.51 -6.79
N LEU A 145 1.88 -10.48 -7.42
CA LEU A 145 2.83 -9.55 -6.79
C LEU A 145 2.15 -8.43 -5.99
N ARG A 146 0.85 -8.20 -6.19
CA ARG A 146 0.10 -7.14 -5.51
C ARG A 146 0.32 -7.10 -3.99
N PRO A 147 0.28 -8.22 -3.23
CA PRO A 147 0.58 -8.19 -1.80
C PRO A 147 1.99 -7.70 -1.46
N LEU A 148 2.99 -8.10 -2.26
CA LEU A 148 4.38 -7.70 -2.07
C LEU A 148 4.58 -6.21 -2.40
N LEU A 149 3.99 -5.73 -3.49
CA LEU A 149 4.03 -4.32 -3.87
C LEU A 149 3.35 -3.43 -2.82
N ALA A 150 2.20 -3.86 -2.29
CA ALA A 150 1.52 -3.17 -1.22
C ALA A 150 2.38 -3.11 0.06
N ALA A 151 3.04 -4.22 0.43
CA ALA A 151 3.95 -4.27 1.57
C ALA A 151 5.15 -3.32 1.39
N TRP A 152 5.77 -3.30 0.21
CA TRP A 152 6.87 -2.37 -0.08
C TRP A 152 6.46 -0.91 -0.02
N LEU A 153 5.27 -0.57 -0.52
CA LEU A 153 4.72 0.78 -0.45
C LEU A 153 4.41 1.18 1.00
N ASP A 154 3.84 0.27 1.79
CA ASP A 154 3.57 0.46 3.21
C ASP A 154 4.85 0.70 4.02
N LEU A 155 5.89 -0.11 3.78
CA LEU A 155 7.20 0.07 4.40
C LEU A 155 7.80 1.44 4.06
N ALA A 156 7.76 1.84 2.79
CA ALA A 156 8.25 3.13 2.33
C ALA A 156 7.50 4.28 3.01
N VAL A 157 6.17 4.28 2.95
CA VAL A 157 5.32 5.30 3.56
C VAL A 157 5.55 5.39 5.06
N GLY A 158 5.52 4.27 5.77
CA GLY A 158 5.72 4.26 7.21
C GLY A 158 7.10 4.79 7.60
N ALA A 159 8.14 4.52 6.79
CA ALA A 159 9.48 5.06 7.02
C ALA A 159 9.52 6.59 6.85
N ILE A 160 8.80 7.13 5.86
CA ILE A 160 8.65 8.58 5.66
C ILE A 160 7.94 9.22 6.86
N LEU A 161 6.81 8.66 7.28
CA LEU A 161 6.01 9.19 8.38
C LEU A 161 6.72 9.09 9.75
N ALA A 162 7.66 8.15 9.90
CA ALA A 162 8.51 8.00 11.09
C ALA A 162 9.73 8.92 11.08
N SER A 163 10.05 9.58 9.97
CA SER A 163 11.20 10.48 9.87
C SER A 163 10.93 11.82 10.56
N GLU A 164 11.99 12.58 10.87
CA GLU A 164 11.80 13.96 11.36
C GLU A 164 11.18 14.85 10.27
N PRO A 165 10.29 15.81 10.65
CA PRO A 165 9.76 16.79 9.72
C PRO A 165 10.88 17.62 9.09
N ASP A 166 10.85 17.73 7.76
CA ASP A 166 11.86 18.46 6.99
C ASP A 166 11.17 19.16 5.80
N PRO A 167 11.12 20.50 5.77
CA PRO A 167 10.47 21.25 4.70
C PRO A 167 11.23 21.20 3.36
N LEU A 168 12.52 20.82 3.37
CA LEU A 168 13.37 20.73 2.18
C LEU A 168 13.35 19.32 1.58
N ARG A 169 13.00 18.29 2.37
CA ARG A 169 12.86 16.93 1.89
C ARG A 169 11.74 16.83 0.86
N ARG A 170 12.01 16.08 -0.22
CA ARG A 170 11.01 15.66 -1.20
C ARG A 170 11.18 14.19 -1.50
N VAL A 171 10.17 13.39 -1.14
CA VAL A 171 10.10 11.96 -1.51
C VAL A 171 8.89 11.79 -2.41
N TRP A 172 9.15 11.39 -3.66
CA TRP A 172 8.11 11.19 -4.66
C TRP A 172 7.65 9.74 -4.66
N ILE A 173 6.34 9.54 -4.50
CA ILE A 173 5.67 8.28 -4.82
C ILE A 173 4.93 8.50 -6.13
N VAL A 174 5.34 7.78 -7.18
CA VAL A 174 4.72 7.86 -8.50
C VAL A 174 4.03 6.53 -8.77
N LEU A 175 2.71 6.57 -8.85
CA LEU A 175 1.84 5.44 -9.15
C LEU A 175 1.31 5.67 -10.57
N ASP A 176 1.76 4.86 -11.52
CA ASP A 176 1.33 4.92 -12.91
C ASP A 176 -0.17 4.62 -13.05
N GLU A 177 -0.67 3.63 -12.32
CA GLU A 177 -2.09 3.31 -12.18
C GLU A 177 -2.44 2.89 -10.75
N LEU A 178 -3.10 3.79 -10.03
CA LEU A 178 -3.49 3.60 -8.63
C LEU A 178 -4.39 2.37 -8.44
N GLY A 179 -5.31 2.11 -9.37
CA GLY A 179 -6.20 0.96 -9.34
C GLY A 179 -5.49 -0.38 -9.57
N ALA A 180 -4.27 -0.41 -10.12
CA ALA A 180 -3.53 -1.65 -10.34
C ALA A 180 -3.04 -2.28 -9.04
N LEU A 181 -2.76 -1.45 -8.03
CA LEU A 181 -2.33 -1.89 -6.69
C LEU A 181 -3.48 -2.44 -5.83
N GLY A 182 -4.73 -2.26 -6.24
CA GLY A 182 -5.89 -2.62 -5.43
C GLY A 182 -6.04 -1.68 -4.23
N THR A 183 -6.45 -2.23 -3.09
CA THR A 183 -6.64 -1.47 -1.85
C THR A 183 -5.32 -1.33 -1.10
N VAL A 184 -4.86 -0.09 -0.90
CA VAL A 184 -3.64 0.24 -0.15
C VAL A 184 -4.01 1.25 0.94
N PRO A 185 -4.50 0.80 2.11
CA PRO A 185 -5.04 1.67 3.15
C PRO A 185 -4.04 2.73 3.62
N VAL A 186 -2.76 2.37 3.71
CA VAL A 186 -1.69 3.26 4.14
C VAL A 186 -1.51 4.49 3.25
N LEU A 187 -1.92 4.42 1.97
CA LEU A 187 -1.76 5.53 1.05
C LEU A 187 -2.63 6.74 1.45
N ALA A 188 -3.87 6.52 1.88
CA ALA A 188 -4.74 7.63 2.30
C ALA A 188 -4.17 8.36 3.53
N ASP A 189 -3.68 7.61 4.52
CA ASP A 189 -3.02 8.17 5.70
C ASP A 189 -1.72 8.89 5.33
N ALA A 190 -0.93 8.31 4.43
CA ALA A 190 0.28 8.91 3.86
C ALA A 190 -0.01 10.27 3.25
N LEU A 191 -0.99 10.35 2.35
CA LEU A 191 -1.33 11.58 1.63
C LEU A 191 -1.84 12.67 2.58
N THR A 192 -2.55 12.27 3.63
CA THR A 192 -3.10 13.20 4.63
C THR A 192 -2.03 13.77 5.55
N ARG A 193 -1.09 12.93 6.02
CA ARG A 193 -0.11 13.31 7.07
C ARG A 193 1.30 13.59 6.53
N GLY A 194 1.60 13.12 5.33
CA GLY A 194 2.94 13.09 4.73
C GLY A 194 3.52 14.45 4.38
N ARG A 195 2.70 15.51 4.29
CA ARG A 195 3.13 16.84 3.85
C ARG A 195 4.31 17.39 4.66
N LYS A 196 4.29 17.28 5.99
CA LYS A 196 5.37 17.80 6.86
C LYS A 196 6.65 16.97 6.80
N TYR A 197 6.58 15.76 6.23
CA TYR A 197 7.71 14.86 6.03
C TYR A 197 8.25 14.90 4.59
N GLY A 198 7.73 15.80 3.74
CA GLY A 198 8.18 15.97 2.36
C GLY A 198 7.60 14.97 1.36
N LEU A 199 6.55 14.21 1.74
CA LEU A 199 5.90 13.28 0.82
C LEU A 199 5.17 14.04 -0.30
N VAL A 200 5.43 13.64 -1.54
CA VAL A 200 4.70 14.07 -2.73
C VAL A 200 4.21 12.83 -3.45
N CYS A 201 2.93 12.79 -3.81
CA CYS A 201 2.36 11.67 -4.55
C CYS A 201 1.80 12.14 -5.89
N LEU A 202 2.12 11.39 -6.94
CA LEU A 202 1.53 11.51 -8.25
C LEU A 202 0.91 10.16 -8.60
N ALA A 203 -0.41 10.13 -8.81
CA ALA A 203 -1.13 8.90 -9.08
C ALA A 203 -1.97 9.05 -10.36
N GLY A 204 -1.80 8.11 -11.29
CA GLY A 204 -2.67 7.94 -12.44
C GLY A 204 -3.94 7.18 -12.08
N VAL A 205 -5.08 7.62 -12.63
CA VAL A 205 -6.36 6.93 -12.52
C VAL A 205 -7.02 6.92 -13.90
N GLN A 206 -7.17 5.73 -14.49
CA GLN A 206 -7.84 5.60 -15.79
C GLN A 206 -9.37 5.66 -15.69
N THR A 207 -9.95 5.05 -14.65
CA THR A 207 -11.40 5.00 -14.43
C THR A 207 -11.74 5.02 -12.94
N LEU A 208 -12.76 5.80 -12.56
CA LEU A 208 -13.25 5.85 -11.19
C LEU A 208 -13.91 4.53 -10.76
N ARG A 209 -14.49 3.75 -11.70
CA ARG A 209 -15.08 2.44 -11.39
C ARG A 209 -14.07 1.48 -10.77
N GLN A 210 -12.82 1.52 -11.22
CA GLN A 210 -11.78 0.65 -10.67
C GLN A 210 -11.47 1.02 -9.22
N LEU A 211 -11.42 2.31 -8.90
CA LEU A 211 -11.29 2.77 -7.52
C LEU A 211 -12.51 2.37 -6.69
N TYR A 212 -13.74 2.56 -7.20
CA TYR A 212 -14.97 2.15 -6.51
C TYR A 212 -15.03 0.65 -6.23
N ARG A 213 -14.52 -0.17 -7.15
CA ARG A 213 -14.42 -1.63 -6.94
C ARG A 213 -13.46 -1.99 -5.81
N HIS A 214 -12.39 -1.23 -5.63
CA HIS A 214 -11.36 -1.54 -4.63
C HIS A 214 -11.62 -0.92 -3.26
N TYR A 215 -12.13 0.31 -3.21
CA TYR A 215 -12.31 1.10 -1.99
C TYR A 215 -13.78 1.34 -1.61
N GLY A 216 -14.73 0.87 -2.41
CA GLY A 216 -16.11 1.36 -2.35
C GLY A 216 -16.21 2.81 -2.84
N ARG A 217 -17.44 3.32 -2.97
CA ARG A 217 -17.66 4.68 -3.45
C ARG A 217 -17.11 5.72 -2.47
N ASP A 218 -17.45 5.61 -1.19
CA ASP A 218 -17.03 6.57 -0.16
C ASP A 218 -15.52 6.53 0.07
N GLY A 219 -14.92 5.34 0.16
CA GLY A 219 -13.47 5.19 0.34
C GLY A 219 -12.67 5.75 -0.84
N ALA A 220 -13.15 5.56 -2.07
CA ALA A 220 -12.51 6.15 -3.24
C ALA A 220 -12.60 7.69 -3.23
N MET A 221 -13.75 8.25 -2.84
CA MET A 221 -13.91 9.70 -2.72
C MET A 221 -13.00 10.29 -1.64
N ILE A 222 -12.86 9.61 -0.50
CA ILE A 222 -11.90 9.99 0.55
C ILE A 222 -10.48 9.99 0.00
N LEU A 223 -10.08 8.92 -0.68
CA LEU A 223 -8.73 8.82 -1.26
C LEU A 223 -8.46 9.92 -2.29
N LEU A 224 -9.41 10.19 -3.20
CA LEU A 224 -9.28 11.24 -4.21
C LEU A 224 -9.21 12.63 -3.58
N SER A 225 -9.94 12.88 -2.49
CA SER A 225 -9.89 14.15 -1.76
C SER A 225 -8.53 14.47 -1.14
N CYS A 226 -7.67 13.46 -0.94
CA CYS A 226 -6.30 13.67 -0.46
C CYS A 226 -5.39 14.29 -1.55
N PHE A 227 -5.78 14.30 -2.82
CA PHE A 227 -5.02 14.90 -3.90
C PHE A 227 -5.44 16.36 -4.11
N GLY A 228 -4.57 17.29 -3.70
CA GLY A 228 -4.83 18.72 -3.82
C GLY A 228 -4.67 19.30 -5.24
N SER A 229 -4.37 18.47 -6.24
CA SER A 229 -4.21 18.90 -7.63
C SER A 229 -4.73 17.82 -8.57
N LEU A 230 -5.50 18.25 -9.57
CA LEU A 230 -6.14 17.37 -10.54
C LEU A 230 -5.69 17.72 -11.96
N LEU A 231 -5.22 16.72 -12.70
CA LEU A 231 -4.97 16.81 -14.13
C LEU A 231 -5.99 15.93 -14.85
N VAL A 232 -6.88 16.54 -15.63
CA VAL A 232 -7.87 15.82 -16.42
C VAL A 232 -7.37 15.61 -17.85
N LEU A 233 -7.24 14.35 -18.25
CA LEU A 233 -7.01 13.93 -19.62
C LEU A 233 -8.28 13.32 -20.22
N ARG A 234 -8.28 13.07 -21.53
CA ARG A 234 -9.45 12.51 -22.23
C ARG A 234 -9.91 11.21 -21.58
N THR A 235 -11.17 11.17 -21.14
CA THR A 235 -11.86 9.95 -20.70
C THR A 235 -12.92 9.53 -21.74
N GLN A 236 -13.14 8.22 -21.88
CA GLN A 236 -14.18 7.66 -22.75
C GLN A 236 -15.44 7.25 -21.96
N GLU A 237 -15.39 7.34 -20.63
CA GLU A 237 -16.44 6.86 -19.75
C GLU A 237 -17.32 8.01 -19.27
N ALA A 238 -18.62 7.96 -19.57
CA ALA A 238 -19.56 9.04 -19.27
C ALA A 238 -19.65 9.37 -17.78
N GLU A 239 -19.70 8.36 -16.90
CA GLU A 239 -19.79 8.56 -15.45
C GLU A 239 -18.54 9.26 -14.88
N THR A 240 -17.35 8.83 -15.32
CA THR A 240 -16.09 9.49 -14.96
C THR A 240 -16.04 10.91 -15.53
N ALA A 241 -16.49 11.12 -16.77
CA ALA A 241 -16.54 12.45 -17.38
C ALA A 241 -17.46 13.41 -16.62
N GLU A 242 -18.65 12.96 -16.23
CA GLU A 242 -19.61 13.76 -15.46
C GLU A 242 -19.06 14.10 -14.07
N HIS A 243 -18.43 13.14 -13.39
CA HIS A 243 -17.77 13.39 -12.12
C HIS A 243 -16.64 14.43 -12.26
N LEU A 244 -15.73 14.26 -13.22
CA LEU A 244 -14.64 15.20 -13.47
C LEU A 244 -15.14 16.58 -13.90
N SER A 245 -16.24 16.66 -14.65
CA SER A 245 -16.88 17.93 -15.00
C SER A 245 -17.38 18.68 -13.76
N ARG A 246 -17.92 17.95 -12.77
CA ARG A 246 -18.34 18.55 -11.49
C ARG A 246 -17.16 19.00 -10.64
N GLU A 247 -16.09 18.20 -10.60
CA GLU A 247 -14.86 18.54 -9.87
C GLU A 247 -14.15 19.77 -10.46
N LEU A 248 -14.17 19.94 -11.79
CA LEU A 248 -13.67 21.15 -12.45
C LEU A 248 -14.52 22.40 -12.14
N GLY A 249 -15.77 22.19 -11.76
CA GLY A 249 -16.71 23.23 -11.42
C GLY A 249 -17.33 23.92 -12.64
N GLU A 250 -18.23 24.85 -12.35
CA GLU A 250 -18.93 25.66 -13.34
C GLU A 250 -18.55 27.13 -13.17
N ARG A 251 -18.66 27.90 -14.25
CA ARG A 251 -18.48 29.35 -14.22
C ARG A 251 -19.70 30.03 -14.82
N GLU A 252 -20.32 30.92 -14.06
CA GLU A 252 -21.36 31.80 -14.58
C GLU A 252 -20.76 32.76 -15.61
N MET A 253 -21.36 32.84 -16.79
CA MET A 253 -20.91 33.69 -17.89
C MET A 253 -22.08 34.47 -18.46
N ILE A 254 -21.96 35.80 -18.45
CA ILE A 254 -22.93 36.67 -19.13
C ILE A 254 -22.64 36.63 -20.63
N GLN A 255 -23.57 36.07 -21.40
CA GLN A 255 -23.46 36.03 -22.85
C GLN A 255 -24.37 37.08 -23.48
N ARG A 256 -23.77 37.96 -24.29
CA ARG A 256 -24.49 38.91 -25.14
C ARG A 256 -24.85 38.25 -26.46
N GLU A 257 -26.13 37.99 -26.67
CA GLU A 257 -26.63 37.53 -27.96
C GLU A 257 -26.96 38.76 -28.83
N LEU A 258 -26.34 38.83 -30.01
CA LEU A 258 -26.62 39.84 -31.04
C LEU A 258 -27.50 39.22 -32.11
N GLY A 259 -28.77 39.62 -32.14
CA GLY A 259 -29.69 39.28 -33.22
C GLY A 259 -29.63 40.31 -34.35
N PHE A 260 -29.31 39.88 -35.57
CA PHE A 260 -29.45 40.72 -36.76
C PHE A 260 -30.76 40.42 -37.48
N GLY A 261 -31.75 41.29 -37.28
CA GLY A 261 -33.00 41.30 -38.05
C GLY A 261 -32.98 42.37 -39.14
N ARG A 262 -33.88 42.24 -40.15
CA ARG A 262 -34.03 43.17 -41.29
C ARG A 262 -34.38 44.63 -40.93
N GLY A 263 -34.44 44.99 -39.65
CA GLY A 263 -34.79 46.34 -39.14
C GLY A 263 -33.87 46.92 -38.05
N GLY A 264 -32.72 46.31 -37.74
CA GLY A 264 -31.76 46.82 -36.74
C GLY A 264 -31.30 45.77 -35.73
N ALA A 265 -30.22 46.07 -35.00
CA ALA A 265 -29.63 45.18 -33.99
C ALA A 265 -30.42 45.26 -32.66
N THR A 266 -30.87 44.11 -32.15
CA THR A 266 -31.45 43.98 -30.82
C THR A 266 -30.44 43.36 -29.85
N HIS A 267 -30.36 43.93 -28.64
CA HIS A 267 -29.50 43.45 -27.56
C HIS A 267 -30.34 42.80 -26.46
N SER A 268 -29.96 41.60 -26.02
CA SER A 268 -30.48 40.99 -24.79
C SER A 268 -29.35 40.32 -24.03
N ASP A 269 -29.19 40.67 -22.76
CA ASP A 269 -28.27 39.98 -21.84
C ASP A 269 -29.00 38.76 -21.24
N ARG A 270 -28.43 37.56 -21.38
CA ARG A 270 -28.86 36.36 -20.62
C ARG A 270 -27.79 36.04 -19.57
N ARG A 271 -28.24 35.79 -18.34
CA ARG A 271 -27.41 35.25 -17.26
C ARG A 271 -27.33 33.74 -17.38
#